data_AF-A0A3R7GKM5-F1
#
_entry.id   AF-A0A3R7GKM5-F1
#
_cell.length_a   1.000
_cell.length_b   1.000
_cell.length_c   1.000
_cell.angle_alpha   90.00
_cell.angle_beta   90.00
_cell.angle_gamma   90.00
#
_symmetry.space_group_name_H-M   'P 1'
#
loop_
_entity.id
_entity.type
_entity.pdbx_description
1 polymer ?
#
loop_
_entity_poly.entity_id
_entity_poly.type
_entity_poly.pdbx_seq_one_letter_code
_entity_poly.pdbx_strand_id
1 'polypeptide(L)'
;MDSALLPRGDSDENNDTISIVAYGTSPQTPTNARPVDGNARNSWRSSPPDTQTSYEPPDWSSDDGAHVDGIDTEDDFSIRDPHFDLTSGKITKLFSLSNPNEEGMLSYEGFRCGLEAMGINCDSDEQFQAFVDEVDEDKSSNISFDEFLCAIQEIKLAQLFNDSFIRAMPQLSASVNSRSSSVTLSAIEYSPDRIRSVYPINQEKSFIYSTKPSWATVRWINVEGINTLLMRRLSVRYRLHPLAIEDTLGPDVKRPKYVKFDEHSSLILQTLHPRDHSTVKTYQNMYRASLFVLPEDDSPFDNMSKAELESRLAKLNVGHVMCPPVQLSLYVMEGVLISVQASGANTLWPTLKKRLHVSYSKVRQHSTAFLVYTILDACVDELWPISQTFGAKLLMLECLMSMDTRYFDLGRIAACEKQVKGLQMHCKPMREVISKLVTSDDYQGETLQYLADVQEHLTTIEEECEHHLDRCRSLVEEFNNDRASQQNDVSYILALIAAIFLPAQFLTGVYGMNFPYIPETTYYNAYFVWWAVMIIVAGLIVLFFKYKRWL
;
A
#
# COMPACT_ATOMS: atom_id res chain seq x y z
N MET A 1 47.45 -20.17 -20.03
CA MET A 1 48.83 -19.92 -19.60
C MET A 1 48.71 -19.36 -18.18
N ASP A 2 48.30 -20.22 -17.26
CA ASP A 2 49.16 -21.07 -16.41
C ASP A 2 49.50 -20.31 -15.13
N SER A 3 49.42 -20.81 -13.90
CA SER A 3 48.86 -22.01 -13.26
C SER A 3 49.40 -21.87 -11.82
N ALA A 4 48.56 -21.89 -10.78
CA ALA A 4 48.91 -22.29 -9.39
C ALA A 4 47.67 -22.07 -8.49
N LEU A 5 46.84 -23.09 -8.27
CA LEU A 5 46.94 -24.14 -7.25
C LEU A 5 46.54 -23.67 -5.84
N LEU A 6 45.34 -24.12 -5.47
CA LEU A 6 44.81 -24.23 -4.11
C LEU A 6 45.77 -25.03 -3.19
N PRO A 7 45.63 -24.83 -1.88
CA PRO A 7 45.48 -25.99 -1.00
C PRO A 7 44.24 -25.89 -0.10
N ARG A 8 43.64 -27.06 0.12
CA ARG A 8 42.68 -27.37 1.19
C ARG A 8 43.45 -27.92 2.40
N GLY A 9 42.96 -27.59 3.60
CA GLY A 9 43.01 -28.47 4.78
C GLY A 9 44.04 -28.09 5.85
N ASP A 10 43.57 -27.49 6.94
CA ASP A 10 43.65 -27.96 8.34
C ASP A 10 43.14 -26.80 9.23
N SER A 11 41.92 -26.88 9.77
CA SER A 11 41.64 -27.33 11.14
C SER A 11 42.59 -26.73 12.17
N ASP A 12 42.31 -25.49 12.57
CA ASP A 12 42.54 -25.05 13.94
C ASP A 12 41.47 -24.01 14.29
N GLU A 13 40.62 -24.42 15.23
CA GLU A 13 39.75 -23.56 16.01
C GLU A 13 40.64 -22.63 16.84
N ASN A 14 40.75 -21.35 16.46
CA ASN A 14 41.09 -20.30 17.42
C ASN A 14 40.01 -19.23 17.36
N ASN A 15 39.08 -19.42 18.28
CA ASN A 15 37.92 -18.59 18.52
C ASN A 15 38.30 -17.47 19.48
N ASP A 16 39.04 -16.46 19.01
CA ASP A 16 39.23 -15.21 19.74
C ASP A 16 38.07 -14.27 19.40
N THR A 17 36.88 -14.63 19.90
CA THR A 17 35.76 -13.70 20.00
C THR A 17 35.70 -13.27 21.46
N ILE A 18 36.01 -12.00 21.74
CA ILE A 18 35.83 -11.40 23.08
C ILE A 18 34.36 -11.62 23.48
N SER A 19 34.16 -12.45 24.50
CA SER A 19 32.84 -12.80 25.02
C SER A 19 32.44 -11.75 26.05
N ILE A 20 31.72 -10.72 25.61
CA ILE A 20 31.04 -9.78 26.49
C ILE A 20 29.72 -10.45 26.93
N VAL A 21 29.65 -10.87 28.19
CA VAL A 21 28.50 -11.59 28.75
C VAL A 21 27.64 -10.61 29.57
N ALA A 22 26.51 -10.19 29.02
CA ALA A 22 25.51 -9.46 29.79
C ALA A 22 24.59 -10.46 30.53
N TYR A 23 24.79 -10.65 31.84
CA TYR A 23 23.85 -11.37 32.68
C TYR A 23 22.69 -10.44 33.09
N GLY A 24 21.47 -10.79 32.69
CA GLY A 24 20.25 -10.22 33.28
C GLY A 24 20.11 -10.70 34.73
N THR A 25 20.24 -9.79 35.69
CA THR A 25 20.05 -10.10 37.11
C THR A 25 18.57 -10.12 37.45
N SER A 26 18.07 -11.27 37.92
CA SER A 26 16.80 -11.36 38.64
C SER A 26 17.07 -11.42 40.16
N PRO A 27 16.38 -10.66 41.02
CA PRO A 27 16.37 -10.96 42.44
C PRO A 27 15.30 -12.01 42.75
N GLN A 28 15.71 -13.08 43.43
CA GLN A 28 14.81 -14.03 44.08
C GLN A 28 14.05 -13.37 45.24
N THR A 29 12.78 -13.74 45.43
CA THR A 29 12.10 -13.62 46.72
C THR A 29 11.30 -14.91 47.03
N PRO A 30 11.11 -15.26 48.30
CA PRO A 30 10.97 -16.64 48.74
C PRO A 30 9.53 -17.14 48.79
N THR A 31 9.41 -18.47 48.64
CA THR A 31 8.40 -19.40 49.17
C THR A 31 7.17 -18.82 49.86
N ASN A 32 5.99 -19.13 49.31
CA ASN A 32 4.89 -19.63 50.13
C ASN A 32 4.04 -20.68 49.38
N ALA A 33 3.65 -21.71 50.11
CA ALA A 33 3.14 -22.97 49.60
C ALA A 33 1.60 -23.06 49.63
N ARG A 34 1.04 -23.61 48.52
CA ARG A 34 -0.16 -24.48 48.39
C ARG A 34 -1.58 -23.90 48.67
N PRO A 35 -2.67 -24.56 48.19
CA PRO A 35 -2.77 -25.66 47.21
C PRO A 35 -3.76 -25.43 46.04
N VAL A 36 -3.60 -26.37 45.10
CA VAL A 36 -4.47 -26.83 44.02
C VAL A 36 -5.95 -26.92 44.40
N ASP A 37 -6.84 -26.43 43.54
CA ASP A 37 -8.14 -27.04 43.30
C ASP A 37 -8.50 -26.95 41.81
N GLY A 38 -8.81 -28.10 41.23
CA GLY A 38 -9.22 -28.23 39.83
C GLY A 38 -10.73 -28.09 39.68
N ASN A 39 -11.16 -27.52 38.55
CA ASN A 39 -12.30 -28.08 37.84
C ASN A 39 -12.38 -27.53 36.41
N ALA A 40 -12.36 -28.47 35.46
CA ALA A 40 -12.81 -28.23 34.10
C ALA A 40 -14.33 -28.09 34.07
N ARG A 41 -14.88 -27.17 33.26
CA ARG A 41 -16.13 -27.41 32.51
C ARG A 41 -16.39 -26.33 31.44
N ASN A 42 -16.60 -26.84 30.23
CA ASN A 42 -17.20 -26.19 29.07
C ASN A 42 -18.59 -25.61 29.39
N SER A 43 -18.98 -24.51 28.75
CA SER A 43 -20.27 -24.40 28.06
C SER A 43 -20.41 -23.12 27.24
N TRP A 44 -20.77 -23.30 25.97
CA TRP A 44 -21.21 -22.28 25.03
C TRP A 44 -22.65 -21.80 25.31
N ARG A 45 -22.95 -20.57 24.82
CA ARG A 45 -24.25 -19.92 24.52
C ARG A 45 -25.09 -19.34 25.66
N SER A 46 -25.26 -18.01 25.62
CA SER A 46 -26.58 -17.35 25.51
C SER A 46 -26.42 -15.83 25.23
N SER A 47 -27.32 -15.30 24.40
CA SER A 47 -27.38 -13.96 23.79
C SER A 47 -27.50 -12.76 24.76
N PRO A 48 -27.23 -11.51 24.32
CA PRO A 48 -27.30 -10.30 25.16
C PRO A 48 -28.69 -9.62 25.09
N PRO A 49 -29.06 -8.78 26.08
CA PRO A 49 -30.14 -7.80 25.94
C PRO A 49 -29.61 -6.40 25.59
N ASP A 50 -30.45 -5.65 24.88
CA ASP A 50 -30.28 -4.25 24.49
C ASP A 50 -30.01 -3.32 25.69
N THR A 51 -29.11 -2.35 25.52
CA THR A 51 -29.19 -1.09 26.27
C THR A 51 -28.56 0.05 25.47
N GLN A 52 -29.40 1.03 25.11
CA GLN A 52 -28.99 2.35 24.60
C GLN A 52 -28.27 3.13 25.71
N THR A 53 -27.14 3.78 25.40
CA THR A 53 -26.75 5.04 26.04
C THR A 53 -25.86 5.89 25.13
N SER A 54 -26.26 7.16 25.07
CA SER A 54 -25.69 8.39 24.51
C SER A 54 -24.16 8.52 24.46
N TYR A 55 -23.69 9.09 23.35
CA TYR A 55 -22.32 9.55 23.13
C TYR A 55 -22.26 11.07 23.36
N GLU A 56 -21.40 11.54 24.26
CA GLU A 56 -21.00 12.95 24.38
C GLU A 56 -19.49 13.07 24.09
N PRO A 57 -19.03 14.08 23.32
CA PRO A 57 -17.62 14.25 23.00
C PRO A 57 -16.83 14.91 24.15
N PRO A 58 -15.51 14.65 24.30
CA PRO A 58 -14.71 15.20 25.40
C PRO A 58 -14.42 16.69 25.23
N ASP A 59 -14.55 17.42 26.33
CA ASP A 59 -14.22 18.84 26.51
C ASP A 59 -12.70 19.03 26.66
N TRP A 60 -12.14 20.01 25.93
CA TRP A 60 -10.70 20.31 25.86
C TRP A 60 -10.38 21.63 26.54
N SER A 61 -10.70 21.76 27.84
CA SER A 61 -10.40 22.99 28.57
C SER A 61 -10.00 22.75 30.04
N SER A 62 -8.72 22.44 30.26
CA SER A 62 -7.96 22.97 31.41
C SER A 62 -6.48 22.57 31.32
N ASP A 63 -5.64 23.56 31.09
CA ASP A 63 -4.21 23.55 31.33
C ASP A 63 -3.99 23.69 32.85
N ASP A 64 -3.29 22.74 33.48
CA ASP A 64 -2.60 22.98 34.74
C ASP A 64 -1.52 21.91 34.95
N GLY A 65 -0.29 22.37 35.11
CA GLY A 65 0.89 21.55 35.30
C GLY A 65 0.93 20.88 36.68
N ALA A 66 1.37 19.62 36.69
CA ALA A 66 1.86 18.97 37.89
C ALA A 66 2.98 17.98 37.53
N HIS A 67 4.15 18.23 38.13
CA HIS A 67 5.24 17.26 38.30
C HIS A 67 4.70 15.91 38.78
N VAL A 68 5.06 14.83 38.10
CA VAL A 68 5.01 13.47 38.66
C VAL A 68 6.30 12.75 38.30
N ASP A 69 7.17 12.58 39.30
CA ASP A 69 8.16 11.51 39.34
C ASP A 69 7.41 10.18 39.28
N GLY A 70 7.36 9.59 38.08
CA GLY A 70 6.84 8.26 37.83
C GLY A 70 7.99 7.37 37.44
N ILE A 71 8.37 6.48 38.35
CA ILE A 71 9.23 5.34 38.06
C ILE A 71 8.57 4.55 36.93
N ASP A 72 9.20 4.56 35.76
CA ASP A 72 8.89 3.71 34.62
C ASP A 72 9.11 2.25 35.04
N THR A 73 8.08 1.60 35.58
CA THR A 73 8.05 0.16 35.82
C THR A 73 6.89 -0.47 35.06
N GLU A 74 6.95 -0.36 33.74
CA GLU A 74 6.46 -1.37 32.80
C GLU A 74 7.39 -1.26 31.58
N ASP A 75 8.44 -2.10 31.51
CA ASP A 75 9.30 -2.22 30.33
C ASP A 75 8.47 -2.76 29.15
N ASP A 76 7.78 -1.86 28.46
CA ASP A 76 7.14 -2.12 27.20
C ASP A 76 8.27 -2.31 26.17
N PHE A 77 8.62 -3.56 25.87
CA PHE A 77 9.55 -3.96 24.79
C PHE A 77 8.92 -3.71 23.40
N SER A 78 8.47 -2.47 23.18
CA SER A 78 8.02 -1.89 21.94
C SER A 78 9.18 -1.81 20.94
N ILE A 79 8.88 -1.70 19.65
CA ILE A 79 9.90 -1.44 18.59
C ILE A 79 10.68 -0.14 18.87
N ARG A 80 10.18 0.68 19.79
CA ARG A 80 10.82 1.84 20.41
C ARG A 80 11.97 1.55 21.36
N ASP A 81 12.37 0.28 21.54
CA ASP A 81 13.49 -0.13 22.38
C ASP A 81 14.66 0.85 22.26
N PRO A 82 14.90 1.68 23.30
CA PRO A 82 15.98 2.64 23.34
C PRO A 82 17.34 1.95 23.11
N HIS A 83 17.45 0.66 23.37
CA HIS A 83 18.69 -0.09 23.30
C HIS A 83 19.35 -0.05 21.91
N PHE A 84 18.58 -0.11 20.82
CA PHE A 84 19.13 -0.14 19.45
C PHE A 84 19.06 1.19 18.69
N ASP A 85 18.65 2.25 19.37
CA ASP A 85 18.62 3.59 18.79
C ASP A 85 20.04 4.18 18.75
N LEU A 86 20.54 4.43 17.53
CA LEU A 86 21.85 5.01 17.23
C LEU A 86 21.73 6.34 16.46
N THR A 87 20.61 7.04 16.64
CA THR A 87 20.42 8.38 16.07
C THR A 87 21.44 9.38 16.64
N SER A 88 21.84 10.34 15.81
CA SER A 88 22.86 11.34 16.15
C SER A 88 22.47 12.10 17.41
N GLY A 89 21.22 12.55 17.53
CA GLY A 89 20.74 13.25 18.73
C GLY A 89 20.91 12.43 20.02
N LYS A 90 20.69 11.11 19.96
CA LYS A 90 20.85 10.23 21.12
C LYS A 90 22.32 9.97 21.43
N ILE A 91 23.14 9.69 20.42
CA ILE A 91 24.57 9.42 20.60
C ILE A 91 25.29 10.68 21.08
N THR A 92 24.97 11.86 20.55
CA THR A 92 25.51 13.14 21.04
C THR A 92 25.13 13.40 22.50
N LYS A 93 23.91 13.06 22.92
CA LYS A 93 23.51 13.17 24.33
C LYS A 93 24.25 12.18 25.22
N LEU A 94 24.49 10.95 24.78
CA LEU A 94 25.26 9.96 25.54
C LEU A 94 26.73 10.35 25.64
N PHE A 95 27.31 10.83 24.54
CA PHE A 95 28.67 11.33 24.50
C PHE A 95 28.86 12.51 25.45
N SER A 96 27.93 13.46 25.49
CA SER A 96 28.03 14.61 26.40
C SER A 96 27.86 14.23 27.88
N LEU A 97 27.00 13.25 28.19
CA LEU A 97 26.86 12.70 29.55
C LEU A 97 28.11 11.95 30.03
N SER A 98 28.98 11.53 29.11
CA SER A 98 30.20 10.79 29.41
C SER A 98 31.38 11.70 29.79
N ASN A 99 31.13 13.01 29.98
CA ASN A 99 32.09 14.04 30.38
C ASN A 99 33.32 14.16 29.45
N PRO A 100 33.14 14.57 28.18
CA PRO A 100 34.26 14.83 27.29
C PRO A 100 35.12 16.00 27.81
N ASN A 101 36.41 15.95 27.49
CA ASN A 101 37.37 16.99 27.85
C ASN A 101 37.12 18.31 27.08
N GLU A 102 37.92 19.35 27.35
CA GLU A 102 37.78 20.67 26.69
C GLU A 102 37.98 20.61 25.15
N GLU A 103 38.61 19.55 24.64
CA GLU A 103 38.83 19.28 23.21
C GLU A 103 37.70 18.45 22.58
N GLY A 104 36.69 18.04 23.37
CA GLY A 104 35.57 17.24 22.90
C GLY A 104 35.86 15.75 22.76
N MET A 105 36.88 15.23 23.46
CA MET A 105 37.30 13.81 23.45
C MET A 105 37.02 13.15 24.80
N LEU A 106 36.74 11.85 24.81
CA LEU A 106 36.49 11.08 26.04
C LEU A 106 37.77 10.44 26.57
N SER A 107 37.95 10.45 27.89
CA SER A 107 38.93 9.58 28.55
C SER A 107 38.43 8.13 28.54
N TYR A 108 39.31 7.16 28.77
CA TYR A 108 38.92 5.74 28.85
C TYR A 108 37.90 5.48 29.98
N GLU A 109 38.00 6.19 31.10
CA GLU A 109 36.98 6.10 32.16
C GLU A 109 35.64 6.70 31.74
N GLY A 110 35.66 7.84 31.04
CA GLY A 110 34.45 8.44 30.46
C GLY A 110 33.78 7.52 29.45
N PHE A 111 34.58 6.84 28.62
CA PHE A 111 34.10 5.84 27.68
C PHE A 111 33.45 4.63 28.36
N ARG A 112 34.06 4.11 29.43
CA ARG A 112 33.47 3.02 30.23
C ARG A 112 32.11 3.40 30.79
N CYS A 113 31.99 4.59 31.39
CA CYS A 113 30.72 5.12 31.89
C CYS A 113 29.68 5.24 30.77
N GLY A 114 30.09 5.65 29.56
CA GLY A 114 29.21 5.74 28.39
C GLY A 114 28.68 4.38 27.92
N LEU A 115 29.49 3.33 27.98
CA LEU A 115 29.08 1.95 27.68
C LEU A 115 28.13 1.38 28.74
N GLU A 116 28.45 1.58 30.02
CA GLU A 116 27.61 1.16 31.15
C GLU A 116 26.24 1.83 31.13
N ALA A 117 26.17 3.12 30.76
CA ALA A 117 24.91 3.85 30.59
C ALA A 117 24.00 3.28 29.49
N MET A 118 24.54 2.44 28.59
CA MET A 118 23.79 1.71 27.57
C MET A 118 23.58 0.23 27.91
N GLY A 119 23.85 -0.18 29.15
CA GLY A 119 23.69 -1.55 29.61
C GLY A 119 24.76 -2.51 29.04
N ILE A 120 25.90 -1.99 28.60
CA ILE A 120 27.05 -2.78 28.16
C ILE A 120 28.06 -2.78 29.31
N ASN A 121 28.08 -3.85 30.10
CA ASN A 121 29.06 -4.03 31.18
C ASN A 121 30.27 -4.82 30.68
N CYS A 122 31.47 -4.33 30.98
CA CYS A 122 32.72 -5.07 30.78
C CYS A 122 33.08 -5.79 32.08
N ASP A 123 33.16 -7.12 32.05
CA ASP A 123 33.36 -7.95 33.23
C ASP A 123 34.80 -7.91 33.79
N SER A 124 35.79 -7.54 32.97
CA SER A 124 37.17 -7.37 33.41
C SER A 124 37.85 -6.14 32.81
N ASP A 125 38.75 -5.53 33.60
CA ASP A 125 39.55 -4.37 33.16
C ASP A 125 40.52 -4.74 32.03
N GLU A 126 40.97 -6.00 31.95
CA GLU A 126 41.80 -6.50 30.85
C GLU A 126 41.02 -6.59 29.54
N GLN A 127 39.76 -7.05 29.57
CA GLN A 127 38.89 -7.08 28.38
C GLN A 127 38.53 -5.67 27.93
N PHE A 128 38.27 -4.77 28.88
CA PHE A 128 38.01 -3.37 28.57
C PHE A 128 39.24 -2.72 27.92
N GLN A 129 40.44 -2.94 28.45
CA GLN A 129 41.65 -2.37 27.86
C GLN A 129 41.93 -2.92 26.46
N ALA A 130 41.78 -4.24 26.24
CA ALA A 130 41.93 -4.83 24.92
C ALA A 130 40.90 -4.27 23.91
N PHE A 131 39.68 -4.00 24.36
CA PHE A 131 38.64 -3.39 23.54
C PHE A 131 38.94 -1.91 23.24
N VAL A 132 39.41 -1.15 24.23
CA VAL A 132 39.82 0.25 24.05
C VAL A 132 41.00 0.35 23.07
N ASP A 133 41.97 -0.55 23.15
CA ASP A 133 43.12 -0.58 22.24
C ASP A 133 42.71 -0.90 20.78
N GLU A 134 41.55 -1.53 20.57
CA GLU A 134 40.97 -1.80 19.25
C GLU A 134 40.12 -0.62 18.74
N VAL A 135 39.50 0.14 19.64
CA VAL A 135 38.64 1.30 19.33
C VAL A 135 39.45 2.58 19.09
N ASP A 136 40.53 2.79 19.83
CA ASP A 136 41.47 3.91 19.71
C ASP A 136 42.43 3.66 18.53
N GLU A 137 41.91 3.83 17.30
CA GLU A 137 42.67 3.55 16.07
C GLU A 137 43.89 4.47 15.93
N ASP A 138 43.78 5.72 16.40
CA ASP A 138 44.84 6.73 16.30
C ASP A 138 45.84 6.70 17.47
N LYS A 139 45.56 5.88 18.50
CA LYS A 139 46.35 5.73 19.73
C LYS A 139 46.57 7.05 20.46
N SER A 140 45.62 7.97 20.34
CA SER A 140 45.67 9.29 20.97
C SER A 140 45.44 9.23 22.48
N SER A 141 45.13 8.06 23.03
CA SER A 141 44.77 7.85 24.45
C SER A 141 43.48 8.55 24.86
N ASN A 142 42.71 9.05 23.89
CA ASN A 142 41.39 9.62 24.07
C ASN A 142 40.48 9.11 22.95
N ILE A 143 39.17 9.07 23.21
CA ILE A 143 38.20 8.53 22.27
C ILE A 143 37.41 9.69 21.66
N SER A 144 37.52 9.83 20.34
CA SER A 144 36.74 10.79 19.56
C SER A 144 35.26 10.40 19.50
N PHE A 145 34.42 11.35 19.10
CA PHE A 145 33.00 11.08 18.86
C PHE A 145 32.77 9.98 17.81
N ASP A 146 33.59 9.95 16.76
CA ASP A 146 33.47 8.97 15.68
C ASP A 146 33.93 7.57 16.14
N GLU A 147 35.00 7.47 16.90
CA GLU A 147 35.45 6.21 17.52
C GLU A 147 34.42 5.69 18.53
N PHE A 148 33.87 6.58 19.37
CA PHE A 148 32.78 6.25 20.28
C PHE A 148 31.58 5.66 19.53
N LEU A 149 31.15 6.32 18.47
CA LEU A 149 30.03 5.87 17.65
C LEU A 149 30.31 4.53 16.98
N CYS A 150 31.49 4.38 16.37
CA CYS A 150 31.91 3.13 15.72
C CYS A 150 31.94 1.97 16.72
N ALA A 151 32.55 2.16 17.90
CA ALA A 151 32.62 1.15 18.95
C ALA A 151 31.23 0.67 19.39
N ILE A 152 30.33 1.62 19.65
CA ILE A 152 28.96 1.34 20.04
C ILE A 152 28.22 0.57 18.95
N GLN A 153 28.38 1.01 17.70
CA GLN A 153 27.76 0.39 16.56
C GLN A 153 28.23 -1.07 16.41
N GLU A 154 29.53 -1.33 16.53
CA GLU A 154 30.13 -2.66 16.45
C GLU A 154 29.65 -3.58 17.58
N ILE A 155 29.61 -3.08 18.83
CA ILE A 155 29.11 -3.85 19.97
C ILE A 155 27.64 -4.25 19.77
N LYS A 156 26.77 -3.28 19.45
CA LYS A 156 25.34 -3.58 19.26
C LYS A 156 25.11 -4.49 18.08
N LEU A 157 25.91 -4.36 17.02
CA LEU A 157 25.83 -5.25 15.87
C LEU A 157 26.27 -6.66 16.23
N ALA A 158 27.34 -6.82 17.01
CA ALA A 158 27.80 -8.11 17.51
C ALA A 158 26.75 -8.80 18.40
N GLN A 159 26.07 -8.05 19.27
CA GLN A 159 24.93 -8.56 20.06
C GLN A 159 23.82 -9.14 19.18
N LEU A 160 23.49 -8.49 18.06
CA LEU A 160 22.47 -8.94 17.10
C LEU A 160 22.88 -10.18 16.27
N PHE A 161 24.12 -10.64 16.37
CA PHE A 161 24.60 -11.91 15.81
C PHE A 161 24.82 -12.99 16.87
N ASN A 162 24.63 -12.69 18.15
CA ASN A 162 24.78 -13.64 19.24
C ASN A 162 23.47 -14.39 19.52
N ASP A 163 23.46 -15.70 19.29
CA ASP A 163 22.27 -16.56 19.47
C ASP A 163 21.75 -16.62 20.92
N SER A 164 22.61 -16.42 21.92
CA SER A 164 22.19 -16.37 23.33
C SER A 164 21.39 -15.11 23.62
N PHE A 165 21.87 -13.97 23.11
CA PHE A 165 21.23 -12.67 23.22
C PHE A 165 19.88 -12.64 22.49
N ILE A 166 19.84 -13.15 21.25
CA ILE A 166 18.60 -13.22 20.44
C ILE A 166 17.54 -14.06 21.15
N ARG A 167 17.92 -15.17 21.81
CA ARG A 167 16.99 -16.01 22.56
C ARG A 167 16.44 -15.34 23.82
N ALA A 168 17.22 -14.45 24.44
CA ALA A 168 16.80 -13.68 25.60
C ALA A 168 15.78 -12.59 25.27
N MET A 169 15.67 -12.16 24.00
CA MET A 169 14.71 -11.15 23.55
C MET A 169 13.49 -11.78 22.84
N PRO A 170 12.27 -11.77 23.44
CA PRO A 170 11.09 -12.43 22.88
C PRO A 170 10.70 -11.95 21.47
N GLN A 171 10.81 -10.64 21.20
CA GLN A 171 10.45 -10.03 19.90
C GLN A 171 11.39 -10.50 18.77
N LEU A 172 12.69 -10.61 19.05
CA LEU A 172 13.68 -11.10 18.09
C LEU A 172 13.58 -12.61 17.94
N SER A 173 13.40 -13.34 19.04
CA SER A 173 13.21 -14.80 19.05
C SER A 173 11.97 -15.23 18.26
N ALA A 174 10.87 -14.48 18.32
CA ALA A 174 9.67 -14.72 17.50
C ALA A 174 9.96 -14.60 16.00
N SER A 175 10.83 -13.67 15.58
CA SER A 175 11.23 -13.50 14.18
C SER A 175 12.17 -14.61 13.67
N VAL A 176 12.91 -15.26 14.57
CA VAL A 176 13.75 -16.43 14.24
C VAL A 176 12.89 -17.70 14.17
N ASN A 177 11.87 -17.80 15.03
CA ASN A 177 10.97 -18.95 15.10
C ASN A 177 9.82 -18.91 14.07
N SER A 178 9.54 -17.75 13.46
CA SER A 178 8.53 -17.62 12.41
C SER A 178 9.03 -18.25 11.10
N ARG A 179 8.73 -19.54 10.91
CA ARG A 179 8.96 -20.29 9.65
C ARG A 179 8.16 -19.76 8.42
N SER A 180 7.53 -18.58 8.51
CA SER A 180 6.40 -18.20 7.65
C SER A 180 6.71 -17.22 6.51
N SER A 181 7.93 -16.67 6.39
CA SER A 181 8.29 -15.84 5.24
C SER A 181 9.76 -16.00 4.90
N SER A 182 10.06 -16.60 3.74
CA SER A 182 11.41 -16.68 3.20
C SER A 182 11.90 -15.26 2.90
N VAL A 183 12.73 -14.72 3.78
CA VAL A 183 13.34 -13.40 3.55
C VAL A 183 14.55 -13.57 2.64
N THR A 184 14.57 -12.80 1.56
CA THR A 184 15.66 -12.79 0.59
C THR A 184 16.38 -11.46 0.68
N LEU A 185 17.60 -11.50 1.19
CA LEU A 185 18.52 -10.37 1.16
C LEU A 185 19.32 -10.41 -0.14
N SER A 186 19.39 -9.28 -0.84
CA SER A 186 20.14 -9.13 -2.08
C SER A 186 20.81 -7.76 -2.15
N ALA A 187 21.89 -7.65 -2.92
CA ALA A 187 22.56 -6.38 -3.14
C ALA A 187 23.05 -6.22 -4.58
N ILE A 188 22.94 -5.00 -5.09
CA ILE A 188 23.49 -4.58 -6.38
C ILE A 188 24.33 -3.34 -6.14
N GLU A 189 25.61 -3.45 -6.46
CA GLU A 189 26.56 -2.35 -6.39
C GLU A 189 26.96 -1.97 -7.80
N TYR A 190 26.93 -0.68 -8.11
CA TYR A 190 27.22 -0.23 -9.45
C TYR A 190 27.92 1.13 -9.50
N SER A 191 28.63 1.33 -10.59
CA SER A 191 29.23 2.56 -11.08
C SER A 191 28.84 2.71 -12.57
N PRO A 192 29.20 3.82 -13.24
CA PRO A 192 28.90 4.00 -14.66
C PRO A 192 29.40 2.86 -15.56
N ASP A 193 30.54 2.27 -15.21
CA ASP A 193 31.29 1.28 -15.97
C ASP A 193 31.19 -0.16 -15.42
N ARG A 194 30.93 -0.33 -14.13
CA ARG A 194 30.96 -1.64 -13.45
C ARG A 194 29.68 -1.92 -12.67
N ILE A 195 29.28 -3.19 -12.63
CA ILE A 195 28.18 -3.68 -11.80
C ILE A 195 28.56 -4.99 -11.12
N ARG A 196 28.16 -5.16 -9.87
CA ARG A 196 28.25 -6.40 -9.09
C ARG A 196 26.89 -6.67 -8.47
N SER A 197 26.32 -7.84 -8.73
CA SER A 197 25.00 -8.22 -8.22
C SER A 197 25.07 -9.55 -7.47
N VAL A 198 24.52 -9.60 -6.26
CA VAL A 198 24.46 -10.78 -5.40
C VAL A 198 23.01 -11.01 -4.97
N TYR A 199 22.43 -12.12 -5.40
CA TYR A 199 21.05 -12.49 -5.09
C TYR A 199 20.89 -14.03 -5.12
N PRO A 200 20.57 -14.70 -4.00
CA PRO A 200 20.51 -14.19 -2.62
C PRO A 200 21.90 -14.01 -1.99
N ILE A 201 21.98 -13.23 -0.93
CA ILE A 201 23.12 -13.15 -0.01
C ILE A 201 23.00 -14.28 1.01
N ASN A 202 23.91 -15.26 0.96
CA ASN A 202 23.89 -16.42 1.87
C ASN A 202 24.63 -16.17 3.19
N GLN A 203 25.61 -15.25 3.20
CA GLN A 203 26.42 -14.92 4.37
C GLN A 203 26.02 -13.56 4.93
N GLU A 204 24.89 -13.50 5.65
CA GLU A 204 24.35 -12.26 6.21
C GLU A 204 25.35 -11.53 7.09
N LYS A 205 26.04 -12.23 8.00
CA LYS A 205 27.05 -11.62 8.89
C LYS A 205 28.12 -10.89 8.08
N SER A 206 28.81 -11.60 7.18
CA SER A 206 29.87 -11.01 6.34
C SER A 206 29.37 -9.82 5.52
N PHE A 207 28.16 -9.90 4.98
CA PHE A 207 27.58 -8.81 4.20
C PHE A 207 27.29 -7.56 5.04
N ILE A 208 26.69 -7.71 6.21
CA ILE A 208 26.31 -6.59 7.08
C ILE A 208 27.55 -5.84 7.56
N TYR A 209 28.65 -6.54 7.90
CA TYR A 209 29.92 -5.89 8.22
C TYR A 209 30.62 -5.27 7.00
N SER A 210 30.31 -5.73 5.78
CA SER A 210 30.95 -5.19 4.57
C SER A 210 30.59 -3.72 4.32
N THR A 211 31.55 -2.94 3.82
CA THR A 211 31.34 -1.56 3.36
C THR A 211 31.09 -1.50 1.86
N LYS A 212 30.44 -0.42 1.40
CA LYS A 212 30.29 -0.14 -0.04
C LYS A 212 31.70 -0.07 -0.66
N PRO A 213 31.99 -0.86 -1.71
CA PRO A 213 33.29 -0.80 -2.36
C PRO A 213 33.60 0.61 -2.87
N SER A 214 34.87 1.02 -2.82
CA SER A 214 35.31 2.35 -3.25
C SER A 214 35.01 2.66 -4.72
N TRP A 215 34.98 1.64 -5.59
CA TRP A 215 34.64 1.79 -7.00
C TRP A 215 33.13 2.01 -7.25
N ALA A 216 32.26 1.59 -6.32
CA ALA A 216 30.82 1.64 -6.50
C ALA A 216 30.27 3.02 -6.11
N THR A 217 29.56 3.66 -7.05
CA THR A 217 28.83 4.90 -6.78
C THR A 217 27.67 4.63 -5.85
N VAL A 218 26.90 3.57 -6.12
CA VAL A 218 25.70 3.21 -5.35
C VAL A 218 25.78 1.74 -4.91
N ARG A 219 25.41 1.47 -3.66
CA ARG A 219 25.05 0.15 -3.14
C ARG A 219 23.55 0.12 -2.89
N TRP A 220 22.83 -0.64 -3.70
CA TRP A 220 21.41 -0.93 -3.50
C TRP A 220 21.25 -2.26 -2.76
N ILE A 221 20.65 -2.22 -1.58
CA ILE A 221 20.31 -3.38 -0.76
C ILE A 221 18.81 -3.61 -0.88
N ASN A 222 18.40 -4.80 -1.30
CA ASN A 222 17.00 -5.15 -1.47
C ASN A 222 16.64 -6.32 -0.55
N VAL A 223 15.65 -6.09 0.30
CA VAL A 223 15.10 -7.04 1.27
C VAL A 223 13.68 -7.41 0.84
N GLU A 224 13.52 -8.64 0.35
CA GLU A 224 12.23 -9.21 0.00
C GLU A 224 11.73 -10.08 1.16
N GLY A 225 10.69 -9.62 1.85
CA GLY A 225 10.18 -10.23 3.09
C GLY A 225 10.42 -9.34 4.30
N ILE A 226 9.55 -9.46 5.31
CA ILE A 226 9.67 -8.70 6.56
C ILE A 226 10.31 -9.60 7.62
N ASN A 227 11.48 -9.22 8.11
CA ASN A 227 12.15 -9.90 9.22
C ASN A 227 12.70 -8.87 10.22
N THR A 228 12.20 -8.93 11.45
CA THR A 228 12.56 -8.01 12.52
C THR A 228 14.06 -8.03 12.82
N LEU A 229 14.67 -9.21 12.92
CA LEU A 229 16.10 -9.34 13.23
C LEU A 229 16.99 -8.74 12.13
N LEU A 230 16.70 -9.02 10.86
CA LEU A 230 17.44 -8.43 9.73
C LEU A 230 17.26 -6.91 9.69
N MET A 231 16.04 -6.42 9.90
CA MET A 231 15.78 -4.99 9.96
C MET A 231 16.51 -4.30 11.11
N ARG A 232 16.64 -4.95 12.27
CA ARG A 232 17.46 -4.44 13.39
C ARG A 232 18.95 -4.44 13.07
N ARG A 233 19.46 -5.47 12.40
CA ARG A 233 20.86 -5.50 11.94
C ARG A 233 21.15 -4.37 10.97
N LEU A 234 20.25 -4.12 10.02
CA LEU A 234 20.35 -3.00 9.10
C LEU A 234 20.19 -1.65 9.82
N SER A 235 19.30 -1.55 10.81
CA SER A 235 19.11 -0.30 11.56
C SER A 235 20.35 0.10 12.34
N VAL A 236 21.03 -0.85 12.99
CA VAL A 236 22.30 -0.60 13.67
C VAL A 236 23.39 -0.26 12.65
N ARG A 237 23.53 -1.04 11.58
CA ARG A 237 24.60 -0.86 10.59
C ARG A 237 24.55 0.47 9.83
N TYR A 238 23.34 0.95 9.56
CA TYR A 238 23.08 2.15 8.76
C TYR A 238 22.48 3.29 9.59
N ARG A 239 22.43 3.16 10.92
CA ARG A 239 21.85 4.14 11.86
C ARG A 239 20.45 4.59 11.44
N LEU A 240 19.61 3.64 11.06
CA LEU A 240 18.24 3.92 10.65
C LEU A 240 17.40 4.33 11.87
N HIS A 241 16.57 5.36 11.70
CA HIS A 241 15.80 5.94 12.78
C HIS A 241 14.71 4.97 13.27
N PRO A 242 14.53 4.76 14.58
CA PRO A 242 13.59 3.77 15.12
C PRO A 242 12.15 3.91 14.59
N LEU A 243 11.63 5.14 14.50
CA LEU A 243 10.29 5.39 13.93
C LEU A 243 10.15 4.91 12.48
N ALA A 244 11.18 5.07 11.65
CA ALA A 244 11.15 4.63 10.26
C ALA A 244 11.19 3.09 10.15
N ILE A 245 11.81 2.41 11.12
CA ILE A 245 11.80 0.95 11.23
C ILE A 245 10.44 0.46 11.73
N GLU A 246 9.86 1.12 12.72
CA GLU A 246 8.51 0.84 13.23
C GLU A 246 7.45 0.96 12.12
N ASP A 247 7.52 2.01 11.30
CA ASP A 247 6.63 2.16 10.17
C ASP A 247 6.77 1.04 9.12
N THR A 248 7.94 0.40 9.04
CA THR A 248 8.22 -0.70 8.10
C THR A 248 7.83 -2.07 8.64
N LEU A 249 7.96 -2.27 9.95
CA LEU A 249 7.61 -3.52 10.63
C LEU A 249 6.16 -3.56 11.13
N GLY A 250 5.47 -2.42 11.14
CA GLY A 250 4.10 -2.32 11.62
C GLY A 250 3.13 -3.24 10.87
N PRO A 251 2.06 -3.72 11.53
CA PRO A 251 1.11 -4.66 10.93
C PRO A 251 0.27 -4.04 9.82
N ASP A 252 0.08 -2.72 9.86
CA ASP A 252 -0.77 -1.99 8.94
C ASP A 252 0.04 -1.34 7.82
N VAL A 253 -0.46 -1.47 6.59
CA VAL A 253 0.07 -0.76 5.42
C VAL A 253 -0.04 0.75 5.66
N LYS A 254 1.11 1.42 5.78
CA LYS A 254 1.18 2.86 5.99
C LYS A 254 0.87 3.62 4.70
N ARG A 255 0.27 4.80 4.84
CA ARG A 255 0.09 5.72 3.71
C ARG A 255 1.45 6.20 3.20
N PRO A 256 1.60 6.48 1.89
CA PRO A 256 2.82 7.05 1.35
C PRO A 256 3.25 8.29 2.13
N LYS A 257 4.54 8.36 2.49
CA LYS A 257 5.12 9.50 3.21
C LYS A 257 6.61 9.63 2.95
N TYR A 258 7.09 10.87 2.99
CA TYR A 258 8.51 11.23 2.96
C TYR A 258 8.88 11.93 4.27
N VAL A 259 9.93 11.46 4.93
CA VAL A 259 10.47 12.03 6.17
C VAL A 259 11.99 12.06 6.08
N LYS A 260 12.58 13.24 6.31
CA LYS A 260 14.04 13.42 6.37
C LYS A 260 14.50 13.32 7.82
N PHE A 261 15.49 12.47 8.06
CA PHE A 261 16.25 12.39 9.32
C PHE A 261 17.69 12.86 9.07
N ASP A 262 18.48 12.98 10.13
CA ASP A 262 19.86 13.46 10.05
C ASP A 262 20.76 12.50 9.27
N GLU A 263 20.60 11.19 9.46
CA GLU A 263 21.46 10.16 8.85
C GLU A 263 20.96 9.65 7.49
N HIS A 264 19.65 9.75 7.25
CA HIS A 264 19.01 9.20 6.06
C HIS A 264 17.64 9.82 5.83
N SER A 265 17.11 9.65 4.62
CA SER A 265 15.71 9.95 4.32
C SER A 265 14.90 8.66 4.22
N SER A 266 13.72 8.66 4.82
CA SER A 266 12.77 7.54 4.77
C SER A 266 11.62 7.88 3.83
N LEU A 267 11.39 6.99 2.87
CA LEU A 267 10.30 7.09 1.90
C LEU A 267 9.45 5.83 1.97
N ILE A 268 8.17 5.97 2.29
CA ILE A 268 7.21 4.87 2.26
C ILE A 268 6.29 5.07 1.07
N LEU A 269 6.10 4.00 0.31
CA LEU A 269 5.26 3.93 -0.86
C LEU A 269 4.31 2.73 -0.75
N GLN A 270 3.26 2.76 -1.55
CA GLN A 270 2.39 1.61 -1.76
C GLN A 270 2.46 1.21 -3.22
N THR A 271 2.83 -0.05 -3.46
CA THR A 271 2.91 -0.65 -4.80
C THR A 271 1.60 -1.35 -5.12
N LEU A 272 1.10 -1.16 -6.34
CA LEU A 272 -0.07 -1.85 -6.87
C LEU A 272 0.34 -2.59 -8.15
N HIS A 273 0.10 -3.90 -8.17
CA HIS A 273 0.47 -4.73 -9.29
C HIS A 273 -0.77 -5.26 -10.03
N PRO A 274 -0.74 -5.33 -11.37
CA PRO A 274 -1.70 -6.12 -12.13
C PRO A 274 -1.68 -7.58 -11.69
N ARG A 275 -2.83 -8.15 -11.32
CA ARG A 275 -2.88 -9.57 -10.93
C ARG A 275 -2.63 -10.49 -12.13
N ASP A 276 -3.12 -10.11 -13.30
CA ASP A 276 -2.81 -10.74 -14.57
C ASP A 276 -2.37 -9.70 -15.60
N HIS A 277 -1.05 -9.66 -15.81
CA HIS A 277 -0.40 -8.73 -16.74
C HIS A 277 -0.86 -8.92 -18.19
N SER A 278 -1.14 -10.15 -18.60
CA SER A 278 -1.55 -10.44 -19.98
C SER A 278 -2.95 -9.88 -20.26
N THR A 279 -3.87 -10.14 -19.33
CA THR A 279 -5.25 -9.64 -19.38
C THR A 279 -5.28 -8.12 -19.37
N VAL A 280 -4.58 -7.48 -18.44
CA VAL A 280 -4.52 -6.02 -18.32
C VAL A 280 -3.97 -5.39 -19.60
N LYS A 281 -2.90 -5.93 -20.18
CA LYS A 281 -2.34 -5.44 -21.45
C LYS A 281 -3.31 -5.58 -22.62
N THR A 282 -4.09 -6.65 -22.69
CA THR A 282 -5.11 -6.83 -23.73
C THR A 282 -6.19 -5.75 -23.63
N TYR A 283 -6.77 -5.54 -22.45
CA TYR A 283 -7.83 -4.55 -22.27
C TYR A 283 -7.32 -3.11 -22.37
N GLN A 284 -6.09 -2.86 -21.93
CA GLN A 284 -5.40 -1.61 -22.18
C GLN A 284 -5.38 -1.26 -23.68
N ASN A 285 -4.93 -2.21 -24.52
CA ASN A 285 -4.86 -1.98 -25.96
C ASN A 285 -6.24 -1.76 -26.59
N MET A 286 -7.26 -2.52 -26.15
CA MET A 286 -8.63 -2.36 -26.62
C MET A 286 -9.20 -0.99 -26.23
N TYR A 287 -8.98 -0.55 -25.00
CA TYR A 287 -9.42 0.77 -24.54
C TYR A 287 -8.74 1.91 -25.32
N ARG A 288 -7.43 1.82 -25.53
CA ARG A 288 -6.72 2.80 -26.35
C ARG A 288 -7.26 2.86 -27.78
N ALA A 289 -7.60 1.70 -28.36
CA ALA A 289 -8.20 1.66 -29.68
C ALA A 289 -9.61 2.29 -29.70
N SER A 290 -10.42 2.11 -28.65
CA SER A 290 -11.76 2.73 -28.57
C SER A 290 -11.76 4.26 -28.46
N LEU A 291 -10.68 4.87 -27.96
CA LEU A 291 -10.60 6.33 -27.79
C LEU A 291 -10.44 7.10 -29.11
N PHE A 292 -9.95 6.45 -30.16
CA PHE A 292 -9.64 7.09 -31.45
C PHE A 292 -10.46 6.51 -32.61
N VAL A 293 -11.63 5.96 -32.32
CA VAL A 293 -12.55 5.40 -33.30
C VAL A 293 -13.18 6.54 -34.10
N LEU A 294 -13.09 6.49 -35.43
CA LEU A 294 -13.80 7.42 -36.30
C LEU A 294 -15.29 7.06 -36.33
N PRO A 295 -16.20 8.02 -36.63
CA PRO A 295 -17.64 7.72 -36.71
C PRO A 295 -18.04 6.62 -37.70
N GLU A 296 -17.15 6.28 -38.64
CA GLU A 296 -17.35 5.27 -39.68
C GLU A 296 -16.79 3.89 -39.29
N ASP A 297 -15.99 3.82 -38.20
CA ASP A 297 -15.33 2.62 -37.72
C ASP A 297 -16.04 2.09 -36.47
N ASP A 298 -15.97 0.77 -36.26
CA ASP A 298 -16.51 0.14 -35.05
C ASP A 298 -15.48 0.15 -33.92
N SER A 299 -15.92 0.46 -32.70
CA SER A 299 -15.11 0.26 -31.51
C SER A 299 -14.83 -1.23 -31.30
N PRO A 300 -13.69 -1.60 -30.68
CA PRO A 300 -13.42 -2.99 -30.28
C PRO A 300 -14.53 -3.64 -29.44
N PHE A 301 -15.41 -2.84 -28.82
CA PHE A 301 -16.47 -3.30 -27.93
C PHE A 301 -17.86 -3.36 -28.61
N ASP A 302 -18.11 -2.60 -29.67
CA ASP A 302 -19.46 -2.42 -30.25
C ASP A 302 -20.03 -3.72 -30.83
N ASN A 303 -19.16 -4.49 -31.47
CA ASN A 303 -19.54 -5.75 -32.15
C ASN A 303 -19.55 -6.97 -31.22
N MET A 304 -19.33 -6.81 -29.91
CA MET A 304 -19.32 -7.92 -28.97
C MET A 304 -20.74 -8.39 -28.63
N SER A 305 -20.96 -9.69 -28.68
CA SER A 305 -22.24 -10.27 -28.22
C SER A 305 -22.42 -10.09 -26.71
N LYS A 306 -23.67 -10.03 -26.23
CA LYS A 306 -24.01 -9.99 -24.79
C LYS A 306 -23.27 -11.08 -23.99
N ALA A 307 -23.22 -12.31 -24.51
CA ALA A 307 -22.54 -13.44 -23.87
C ALA A 307 -21.02 -13.24 -23.78
N GLU A 308 -20.41 -12.62 -24.80
CA GLU A 308 -18.98 -12.29 -24.78
C GLU A 308 -18.68 -11.19 -23.75
N LEU A 309 -19.47 -10.11 -23.75
CA LEU A 309 -19.34 -9.02 -22.76
C LEU A 309 -19.46 -9.54 -21.33
N GLU A 310 -20.46 -10.38 -21.05
CA GLU A 310 -20.65 -10.99 -19.73
C GLU A 310 -19.45 -11.86 -19.32
N SER A 311 -18.94 -12.70 -20.23
CA SER A 311 -17.77 -13.55 -20.00
C SER A 311 -16.51 -12.72 -19.71
N ARG A 312 -16.28 -11.65 -20.48
CA ARG A 312 -15.12 -10.74 -20.29
C ARG A 312 -15.22 -9.96 -18.99
N LEU A 313 -16.39 -9.41 -18.69
CA LEU A 313 -16.64 -8.66 -17.45
C LEU A 313 -16.49 -9.56 -16.20
N ALA A 314 -16.89 -10.83 -16.28
CA ALA A 314 -16.68 -11.80 -15.21
C ALA A 314 -15.19 -12.02 -14.90
N LYS A 315 -14.33 -12.01 -15.93
CA LYS A 315 -12.86 -12.09 -15.79
C LYS A 315 -12.24 -10.81 -15.21
N LEU A 316 -12.94 -9.68 -15.23
CA LEU A 316 -12.48 -8.36 -14.79
C LEU A 316 -13.05 -7.92 -13.42
N ASN A 317 -13.50 -8.85 -12.59
CA ASN A 317 -13.87 -8.53 -11.21
C ASN A 317 -12.64 -8.07 -10.39
N VAL A 318 -12.85 -7.28 -9.33
CA VAL A 318 -11.81 -6.53 -8.57
C VAL A 318 -10.60 -7.40 -8.22
N GLY A 319 -10.88 -8.62 -7.78
CA GLY A 319 -9.87 -9.59 -7.40
C GLY A 319 -8.99 -10.06 -8.55
N HIS A 320 -9.21 -9.64 -9.79
CA HIS A 320 -8.47 -10.05 -10.98
C HIS A 320 -7.74 -8.91 -11.70
N VAL A 321 -8.08 -7.64 -11.44
CA VAL A 321 -7.45 -6.49 -12.11
C VAL A 321 -6.21 -6.03 -11.37
N MET A 322 -6.32 -5.80 -10.05
CA MET A 322 -5.20 -5.33 -9.22
C MET A 322 -5.07 -6.15 -7.93
N CYS A 323 -3.84 -6.31 -7.46
CA CYS A 323 -3.55 -6.84 -6.13
C CYS A 323 -3.83 -5.79 -5.04
N PRO A 324 -4.05 -6.20 -3.77
CA PRO A 324 -4.03 -5.27 -2.65
C PRO A 324 -2.70 -4.50 -2.60
N PRO A 325 -2.70 -3.24 -2.12
CA PRO A 325 -1.49 -2.44 -2.02
C PRO A 325 -0.47 -3.11 -1.10
N VAL A 326 0.78 -3.17 -1.56
CA VAL A 326 1.91 -3.71 -0.79
C VAL A 326 2.84 -2.56 -0.43
N GLN A 327 3.18 -2.45 0.85
CA GLN A 327 4.10 -1.42 1.34
C GLN A 327 5.51 -1.65 0.80
N LEU A 328 6.11 -0.59 0.28
CA LEU A 328 7.52 -0.49 -0.08
C LEU A 328 8.16 0.61 0.76
N SER A 329 9.08 0.23 1.65
CA SER A 329 9.87 1.17 2.45
C SER A 329 11.25 1.33 1.81
N LEU A 330 11.67 2.58 1.61
CA LEU A 330 12.98 2.96 1.11
C LEU A 330 13.72 3.80 2.15
N TYR A 331 14.98 3.45 2.41
CA TYR A 331 15.90 4.24 3.21
C TYR A 331 17.02 4.75 2.31
N VAL A 332 17.07 6.06 2.13
CA VAL A 332 17.95 6.74 1.18
C VAL A 332 19.08 7.42 1.96
N MET A 333 20.31 7.03 1.67
CA MET A 333 21.54 7.61 2.22
C MET A 333 22.46 8.04 1.07
N GLU A 334 23.58 8.68 1.40
CA GLU A 334 24.61 8.97 0.41
C GLU A 334 25.27 7.68 -0.08
N GLY A 335 25.09 7.36 -1.37
CA GLY A 335 25.67 6.18 -2.01
C GLY A 335 25.09 4.83 -1.55
N VAL A 336 24.12 4.79 -0.63
CA VAL A 336 23.43 3.56 -0.22
C VAL A 336 21.91 3.74 -0.28
N LEU A 337 21.21 2.77 -0.87
CA LEU A 337 19.76 2.69 -0.86
C LEU A 337 19.34 1.34 -0.30
N ILE A 338 18.42 1.31 0.66
CA ILE A 338 17.82 0.08 1.18
C ILE A 338 16.35 0.07 0.77
N SER A 339 15.91 -0.97 0.07
CA SER A 339 14.49 -1.23 -0.22
C SER A 339 14.00 -2.44 0.58
N VAL A 340 12.83 -2.31 1.18
CA VAL A 340 12.17 -3.35 1.98
C VAL A 340 10.73 -3.47 1.51
N GLN A 341 10.35 -4.67 1.09
CA GLN A 341 8.99 -4.97 0.66
C GLN A 341 8.59 -6.36 1.15
N ALA A 342 7.33 -6.55 1.54
CA ALA A 342 6.83 -7.88 1.88
C ALA A 342 6.99 -8.87 0.71
N SER A 343 7.23 -10.15 1.00
CA SER A 343 7.35 -11.17 -0.05
C SER A 343 6.05 -11.29 -0.84
N GLY A 344 6.17 -11.25 -2.17
CA GLY A 344 5.03 -11.34 -3.08
C GLY A 344 5.48 -11.39 -4.54
N ALA A 345 4.52 -11.57 -5.46
CA ALA A 345 4.79 -11.46 -6.89
C ALA A 345 5.25 -10.03 -7.19
N ASN A 346 6.54 -9.87 -7.53
CA ASN A 346 7.17 -8.57 -7.70
C ASN A 346 7.67 -8.41 -9.14
N THR A 347 7.04 -7.49 -9.86
CA THR A 347 7.42 -7.11 -11.24
C THR A 347 8.38 -5.92 -11.28
N LEU A 348 8.51 -5.21 -10.17
CA LEU A 348 9.35 -4.04 -10.02
C LEU A 348 10.84 -4.42 -10.00
N TRP A 349 11.25 -5.40 -9.18
CA TRP A 349 12.68 -5.77 -9.09
C TRP A 349 13.25 -6.32 -10.41
N PRO A 350 12.58 -7.23 -11.15
CA PRO A 350 13.08 -7.67 -12.45
C PRO A 350 13.21 -6.51 -13.45
N THR A 351 12.27 -5.56 -13.44
CA THR A 351 12.29 -4.39 -14.32
C THR A 351 13.50 -3.49 -14.02
N LEU A 352 13.74 -3.20 -12.74
CA LEU A 352 14.89 -2.40 -12.30
C LEU A 352 16.22 -3.11 -12.58
N LYS A 353 16.31 -4.42 -12.31
CA LYS A 353 17.49 -5.23 -12.63
C LYS A 353 17.79 -5.17 -14.12
N LYS A 354 16.77 -5.32 -14.99
CA LYS A 354 16.94 -5.21 -16.44
C LYS A 354 17.45 -3.82 -16.84
N ARG A 355 16.87 -2.74 -16.31
CA ARG A 355 17.33 -1.35 -16.56
C ARG A 355 18.78 -1.16 -16.11
N LEU A 356 19.14 -1.68 -14.94
CA LEU A 356 20.52 -1.63 -14.41
C LEU A 356 21.49 -2.49 -15.21
N HIS A 357 21.10 -3.64 -15.78
CA HIS A 357 22.01 -4.47 -16.57
C HIS A 357 22.37 -3.87 -17.93
N VAL A 358 21.59 -2.91 -18.45
CA VAL A 358 21.94 -2.15 -19.65
C VAL A 358 23.19 -1.31 -19.37
N SER A 359 24.26 -1.58 -20.16
CA SER A 359 25.52 -0.85 -20.07
C SER A 359 25.32 0.64 -20.31
N TYR A 360 25.98 1.48 -19.50
CA TYR A 360 25.89 2.95 -19.57
C TYR A 360 24.46 3.51 -19.45
N SER A 361 23.52 2.77 -18.84
CA SER A 361 22.20 3.30 -18.52
C SER A 361 22.30 4.54 -17.63
N LYS A 362 21.37 5.47 -17.78
CA LYS A 362 21.31 6.69 -16.95
C LYS A 362 21.32 6.36 -15.45
N VAL A 363 20.63 5.29 -15.06
CA VAL A 363 20.60 4.80 -13.66
C VAL A 363 22.00 4.55 -13.10
N ARG A 364 22.94 4.05 -13.91
CA ARG A 364 24.33 3.82 -13.48
C ARG A 364 25.19 5.07 -13.41
N GLN A 365 24.82 6.13 -14.13
CA GLN A 365 25.59 7.37 -14.23
C GLN A 365 25.31 8.33 -13.06
N HIS A 366 24.18 8.16 -12.38
CA HIS A 366 23.74 9.06 -11.31
C HIS A 366 23.83 8.40 -9.91
N SER A 367 23.62 9.23 -8.88
CA SER A 367 23.64 8.84 -7.47
C SER A 367 22.36 8.09 -7.05
N THR A 368 22.24 7.82 -5.74
CA THR A 368 21.06 7.19 -5.11
C THR A 368 19.76 7.91 -5.44
N ALA A 369 19.79 9.23 -5.62
CA ALA A 369 18.63 10.04 -5.96
C ALA A 369 17.93 9.58 -7.26
N PHE A 370 18.72 9.23 -8.29
CA PHE A 370 18.16 8.75 -9.55
C PHE A 370 17.60 7.33 -9.44
N LEU A 371 18.18 6.49 -8.58
CA LEU A 371 17.65 5.16 -8.30
C LEU A 371 16.28 5.25 -7.61
N VAL A 372 16.10 6.21 -6.68
CA VAL A 372 14.81 6.50 -6.05
C VAL A 372 13.78 6.92 -7.11
N TYR A 373 14.14 7.85 -8.00
CA TYR A 373 13.31 8.21 -9.15
C TYR A 373 12.95 6.97 -9.98
N THR A 374 13.91 6.11 -10.31
CA THR A 374 13.67 4.93 -11.16
C THR A 374 12.71 3.94 -10.49
N ILE A 375 12.77 3.81 -9.16
CA ILE A 375 11.82 3.00 -8.38
C ILE A 375 10.43 3.64 -8.40
N LEU A 376 10.33 4.96 -8.18
CA LEU A 376 9.06 5.69 -8.23
C LEU A 376 8.41 5.59 -9.60
N ASP A 377 9.17 5.79 -10.66
CA ASP A 377 8.75 5.64 -12.06
C ASP A 377 8.20 4.23 -12.31
N ALA A 378 8.92 3.18 -11.90
CA ALA A 378 8.46 1.81 -12.03
C ALA A 378 7.17 1.53 -11.23
N CYS A 379 6.97 2.16 -10.06
CA CYS A 379 5.72 2.06 -9.30
C CYS A 379 4.55 2.75 -10.03
N VAL A 380 4.76 3.93 -10.63
CA VAL A 380 3.72 4.68 -11.34
C VAL A 380 3.38 4.03 -12.69
N ASP A 381 4.38 3.51 -13.40
CA ASP A 381 4.22 2.79 -14.67
C ASP A 381 3.21 1.62 -14.58
N GLU A 382 3.12 0.97 -13.42
CA GLU A 382 2.20 -0.15 -13.20
C GLU A 382 0.74 0.28 -12.97
N LEU A 383 0.50 1.54 -12.60
CA LEU A 383 -0.84 2.08 -12.41
C LEU A 383 -1.55 2.35 -13.74
N TRP A 384 -0.79 2.71 -14.78
CA TRP A 384 -1.36 3.10 -16.07
C TRP A 384 -2.19 1.98 -16.73
N PRO A 385 -1.68 0.73 -16.89
CA PRO A 385 -2.47 -0.35 -17.47
C PRO A 385 -3.72 -0.70 -16.64
N ILE A 386 -3.65 -0.53 -15.31
CA ILE A 386 -4.77 -0.77 -14.40
C ILE A 386 -5.89 0.24 -14.67
N SER A 387 -5.55 1.54 -14.76
CA SER A 387 -6.51 2.60 -15.07
C SER A 387 -7.23 2.33 -16.41
N GLN A 388 -6.46 2.07 -17.48
CA GLN A 388 -7.02 1.80 -18.81
C GLN A 388 -7.89 0.54 -18.86
N THR A 389 -7.62 -0.46 -18.01
CA THR A 389 -8.47 -1.65 -17.89
C THR A 389 -9.82 -1.32 -17.25
N PHE A 390 -9.88 -0.37 -16.32
CA PHE A 390 -11.16 0.13 -15.81
C PHE A 390 -11.94 0.92 -16.87
N GLY A 391 -11.26 1.70 -17.71
CA GLY A 391 -11.86 2.31 -18.90
C GLY A 391 -12.51 1.27 -19.83
N ALA A 392 -11.77 0.20 -20.18
CA ALA A 392 -12.32 -0.92 -20.97
C ALA A 392 -13.55 -1.55 -20.30
N LYS A 393 -13.48 -1.78 -18.98
CA LYS A 393 -14.58 -2.35 -18.21
C LYS A 393 -15.82 -1.47 -18.25
N LEU A 394 -15.65 -0.15 -18.16
CA LEU A 394 -16.74 0.81 -18.22
C LEU A 394 -17.42 0.81 -19.59
N LEU A 395 -16.65 0.82 -20.68
CA LEU A 395 -17.19 0.72 -22.05
C LEU A 395 -17.96 -0.58 -22.26
N MET A 396 -17.46 -1.72 -21.76
CA MET A 396 -18.18 -2.98 -21.84
C MET A 396 -19.50 -2.97 -21.05
N LEU A 397 -19.55 -2.27 -19.91
CA LEU A 397 -20.79 -2.08 -19.15
C LEU A 397 -21.77 -1.18 -19.89
N GLU A 398 -21.28 -0.13 -20.55
CA GLU A 398 -22.07 0.74 -21.41
C GLU A 398 -22.70 -0.02 -22.58
N CYS A 399 -21.92 -0.82 -23.34
CA CYS A 399 -22.45 -1.66 -24.40
C CYS A 399 -23.51 -2.65 -23.89
N LEU A 400 -23.31 -3.21 -22.69
CA LEU A 400 -24.30 -4.13 -22.10
C LEU A 400 -25.61 -3.39 -21.72
N MET A 401 -25.49 -2.16 -21.21
CA MET A 401 -26.63 -1.31 -20.85
C MET A 401 -27.47 -0.93 -22.07
N SER A 402 -26.82 -0.56 -23.17
CA SER A 402 -27.50 -0.19 -24.42
C SER A 402 -28.22 -1.37 -25.08
N MET A 403 -27.72 -2.60 -24.90
CA MET A 403 -28.37 -3.81 -25.41
C MET A 403 -29.64 -4.20 -24.63
N ASP A 404 -29.67 -4.01 -23.31
CA ASP A 404 -30.77 -4.48 -22.46
C ASP A 404 -30.99 -3.61 -21.21
N THR A 405 -31.53 -2.41 -21.41
CA THR A 405 -31.81 -1.45 -20.32
C THR A 405 -32.77 -2.01 -19.26
N ARG A 406 -33.67 -2.94 -19.62
CA ARG A 406 -34.74 -3.40 -18.72
C ARG A 406 -34.24 -4.29 -17.59
N TYR A 407 -33.21 -5.09 -17.83
CA TYR A 407 -32.67 -6.05 -16.85
C TYR A 407 -31.23 -5.74 -16.43
N PHE A 408 -30.70 -4.58 -16.83
CA PHE A 408 -29.34 -4.19 -16.46
C PHE A 408 -29.22 -3.90 -14.95
N ASP A 409 -28.21 -4.47 -14.33
CA ASP A 409 -27.90 -4.28 -12.90
C ASP A 409 -26.98 -3.07 -12.70
N LEU A 410 -27.56 -1.97 -12.20
CA LEU A 410 -26.85 -0.73 -11.87
C LEU A 410 -25.75 -0.94 -10.82
N GLY A 411 -25.87 -1.98 -9.98
CA GLY A 411 -24.85 -2.35 -8.99
C GLY A 411 -23.49 -2.65 -9.62
N ARG A 412 -23.45 -3.06 -10.89
CA ARG A 412 -22.20 -3.32 -11.63
C ARG A 412 -21.44 -2.03 -11.95
N ILE A 413 -22.16 -0.96 -12.30
CA ILE A 413 -21.56 0.38 -12.52
C ILE A 413 -21.06 0.93 -11.18
N ALA A 414 -21.88 0.88 -10.13
CA ALA A 414 -21.49 1.32 -8.78
C ALA A 414 -20.25 0.57 -8.25
N ALA A 415 -20.15 -0.74 -8.52
CA ALA A 415 -18.97 -1.51 -8.17
C ALA A 415 -17.72 -1.05 -8.94
N CYS A 416 -17.86 -0.73 -10.25
CA CYS A 416 -16.78 -0.18 -11.07
C CYS A 416 -16.35 1.21 -10.57
N GLU A 417 -17.31 2.09 -10.28
CA GLU A 417 -17.07 3.42 -9.70
C GLU A 417 -16.25 3.32 -8.41
N LYS A 418 -16.62 2.41 -7.49
CA LYS A 418 -15.87 2.18 -6.25
C LYS A 418 -14.43 1.73 -6.51
N GLN A 419 -14.18 0.92 -7.54
CA GLN A 419 -12.83 0.44 -7.89
C GLN A 419 -11.97 1.57 -8.45
N VAL A 420 -12.50 2.35 -9.39
CA VAL A 420 -11.83 3.53 -9.95
C VAL A 420 -11.53 4.53 -8.84
N LYS A 421 -12.49 4.77 -7.93
CA LYS A 421 -12.27 5.65 -6.79
C LYS A 421 -11.16 5.15 -5.87
N GLY A 422 -11.07 3.84 -5.67
CA GLY A 422 -10.00 3.20 -4.92
C GLY A 422 -8.62 3.50 -5.52
N LEU A 423 -8.48 3.37 -6.84
CA LEU A 423 -7.24 3.72 -7.56
C LEU A 423 -6.92 5.22 -7.43
N GLN A 424 -7.89 6.10 -7.63
CA GLN A 424 -7.70 7.55 -7.48
C GLN A 424 -7.22 7.93 -6.06
N MET A 425 -7.78 7.29 -5.03
CA MET A 425 -7.39 7.55 -3.63
C MET A 425 -5.98 7.03 -3.30
N HIS A 426 -5.44 6.11 -4.09
CA HIS A 426 -4.05 5.63 -3.98
C HIS A 426 -3.05 6.61 -4.62
N CYS A 427 -3.41 7.22 -5.74
CA CYS A 427 -2.54 8.17 -6.45
C CYS A 427 -2.27 9.44 -5.62
N LYS A 428 -3.30 9.97 -4.92
CA LYS A 428 -3.20 11.26 -4.21
C LYS A 428 -2.05 11.33 -3.19
N PRO A 429 -1.91 10.39 -2.23
CA PRO A 429 -0.78 10.41 -1.30
C PRO A 429 0.58 10.26 -1.99
N MET A 430 0.66 9.48 -3.07
CA MET A 430 1.90 9.32 -3.82
C MET A 430 2.31 10.62 -4.51
N ARG A 431 1.34 11.38 -5.03
CA ARG A 431 1.56 12.72 -5.62
C ARG A 431 2.05 13.72 -4.59
N GLU A 432 1.48 13.72 -3.38
CA GLU A 432 1.94 14.58 -2.28
C GLU A 432 3.39 14.29 -1.89
N VAL A 433 3.77 13.01 -1.86
CA VAL A 433 5.13 12.57 -1.59
C VAL A 433 6.09 13.02 -2.67
N ILE A 434 5.76 12.82 -3.94
CA ILE A 434 6.59 13.30 -5.07
C ILE A 434 6.71 14.82 -5.03
N SER A 435 5.63 15.54 -4.74
CA SER A 435 5.65 17.00 -4.59
C SER A 435 6.61 17.45 -3.48
N LYS A 436 6.67 16.72 -2.35
CA LYS A 436 7.63 17.00 -1.27
C LYS A 436 9.06 16.71 -1.71
N LEU A 437 9.30 15.62 -2.45
CA LEU A 437 10.62 15.28 -3.00
C LEU A 437 11.11 16.34 -3.99
N VAL A 438 10.25 16.80 -4.90
CA VAL A 438 10.56 17.86 -5.88
C VAL A 438 10.87 19.20 -5.20
N THR A 439 10.23 19.48 -4.05
CA THR A 439 10.44 20.71 -3.27
C THR A 439 11.66 20.62 -2.34
N SER A 440 12.15 19.41 -2.06
CA SER A 440 13.28 19.20 -1.13
C SER A 440 14.63 19.51 -1.76
N ASP A 441 15.56 20.04 -0.97
CA ASP A 441 16.94 20.33 -1.41
C ASP A 441 17.79 19.07 -1.64
N ASP A 442 17.24 17.88 -1.33
CA ASP A 442 17.91 16.58 -1.43
C ASP A 442 18.12 16.12 -2.88
N TYR A 443 17.35 16.67 -3.81
CA TYR A 443 17.38 16.32 -5.22
C TYR A 443 17.74 17.56 -6.04
N GLN A 444 18.71 17.44 -6.93
CA GLN A 444 19.22 18.57 -7.71
C GLN A 444 19.38 18.22 -9.19
N GLY A 445 19.35 19.27 -10.02
CA GLY A 445 19.66 19.19 -11.45
C GLY A 445 18.68 18.33 -12.25
N GLU A 446 19.22 17.45 -13.08
CA GLU A 446 18.44 16.61 -14.01
C GLU A 446 17.43 15.69 -13.30
N THR A 447 17.76 15.22 -12.08
CA THR A 447 16.88 14.32 -11.30
C THR A 447 15.53 14.97 -10.97
N LEU A 448 15.49 16.29 -10.75
CA LEU A 448 14.24 17.02 -10.50
C LEU A 448 13.32 17.02 -11.72
N GLN A 449 13.88 17.11 -12.92
CA GLN A 449 13.10 17.07 -14.16
C GLN A 449 12.43 15.70 -14.34
N TYR A 450 13.15 14.63 -14.03
CA TYR A 450 12.60 13.27 -14.04
C TYR A 450 11.54 13.05 -12.95
N LEU A 451 11.73 13.59 -11.75
CA LEU A 451 10.70 13.51 -10.70
C LEU A 451 9.42 14.30 -11.09
N ALA A 452 9.57 15.44 -11.76
CA ALA A 452 8.44 16.20 -12.29
C ALA A 452 7.68 15.44 -13.38
N ASP A 453 8.39 14.70 -14.25
CA ASP A 453 7.77 13.81 -15.26
C ASP A 453 6.92 12.71 -14.60
N VAL A 454 7.43 12.06 -13.54
CA VAL A 454 6.66 11.09 -12.76
C VAL A 454 5.43 11.73 -12.11
N GLN A 455 5.57 12.98 -11.63
CA GLN A 455 4.44 13.72 -11.06
C GLN A 455 3.36 14.02 -12.11
N GLU A 456 3.75 14.37 -13.33
CA GLU A 456 2.86 14.60 -14.47
C GLU A 456 2.15 13.31 -14.89
N HIS A 457 2.87 12.20 -15.01
CA HIS A 457 2.28 10.88 -15.27
C HIS A 457 1.25 10.49 -14.22
N LEU A 458 1.54 10.70 -12.94
CA LEU A 458 0.60 10.38 -11.86
C LEU A 458 -0.64 11.29 -11.89
N THR A 459 -0.46 12.58 -12.20
CA THR A 459 -1.57 13.54 -12.37
C THR A 459 -2.47 13.12 -13.54
N THR A 460 -1.88 12.69 -14.65
CA THR A 460 -2.63 12.20 -15.81
C THR A 460 -3.47 10.96 -15.45
N ILE A 461 -2.96 10.05 -14.61
CA ILE A 461 -3.72 8.89 -14.13
C ILE A 461 -4.87 9.32 -13.20
N GLU A 462 -4.67 10.33 -12.36
CA GLU A 462 -5.73 10.90 -11.51
C GLU A 462 -6.87 11.51 -12.34
N GLU A 463 -6.53 12.24 -13.40
CA GLU A 463 -7.48 12.84 -14.34
C GLU A 463 -8.26 11.77 -15.12
N GLU A 464 -7.59 10.71 -15.59
CA GLU A 464 -8.24 9.58 -16.26
C GLU A 464 -9.23 8.87 -15.32
N CYS A 465 -8.86 8.69 -14.05
CA CYS A 465 -9.76 8.15 -13.04
C CYS A 465 -10.96 9.06 -12.81
N GLU A 466 -10.77 10.38 -12.79
CA GLU A 466 -11.87 11.35 -12.65
C GLU A 466 -12.81 11.29 -13.85
N HIS A 467 -12.27 11.22 -15.07
CA HIS A 467 -13.05 11.05 -16.29
C HIS A 467 -13.90 9.76 -16.25
N HIS A 468 -13.33 8.64 -15.79
CA HIS A 468 -14.09 7.41 -15.61
C HIS A 468 -15.21 7.53 -14.57
N LEU A 469 -14.99 8.24 -13.47
CA LEU A 469 -16.01 8.47 -12.44
C LEU A 469 -17.16 9.33 -12.98
N ASP A 470 -16.86 10.39 -13.73
CA ASP A 470 -17.87 11.21 -14.37
C ASP A 470 -18.65 10.41 -15.42
N ARG A 471 -17.97 9.57 -16.21
CA ARG A 471 -18.65 8.68 -17.15
C ARG A 471 -19.58 7.69 -16.44
N CYS A 472 -19.19 7.15 -15.28
CA CYS A 472 -20.08 6.32 -14.47
C CYS A 472 -21.35 7.08 -14.05
N ARG A 473 -21.23 8.34 -13.62
CA ARG A 473 -22.38 9.17 -13.24
C ARG A 473 -23.30 9.43 -14.43
N SER A 474 -22.73 9.79 -15.58
CA SER A 474 -23.50 10.02 -16.81
C SER A 474 -24.26 8.76 -17.25
N LEU A 475 -23.66 7.57 -17.16
CA LEU A 475 -24.34 6.31 -17.48
C LEU A 475 -25.50 6.00 -16.52
N VAL A 476 -25.35 6.33 -15.23
CA VAL A 476 -26.44 6.19 -14.25
C VAL A 476 -27.59 7.15 -14.58
N GLU A 477 -27.30 8.38 -14.99
CA GLU A 477 -28.31 9.36 -15.41
C GLU A 477 -29.02 8.91 -16.70
N GLU A 478 -28.26 8.46 -17.70
CA GLU A 478 -28.78 7.89 -18.95
C GLU A 478 -29.71 6.72 -18.68
N PHE A 479 -29.29 5.75 -17.86
CA PHE A 479 -30.12 4.62 -17.44
C PHE A 479 -31.45 5.07 -16.79
N ASN A 480 -31.40 6.06 -15.90
CA ASN A 480 -32.60 6.57 -15.23
C ASN A 480 -33.52 7.30 -16.21
N ASN A 481 -32.96 8.07 -17.15
CA ASN A 481 -33.72 8.75 -18.20
C ASN A 481 -34.40 7.76 -19.14
N ASP A 482 -33.71 6.71 -19.58
CA ASP A 482 -34.29 5.65 -20.40
C ASP A 482 -35.41 4.92 -19.68
N ARG A 483 -35.23 4.62 -18.39
CA ARG A 483 -36.27 3.99 -17.57
C ARG A 483 -37.49 4.90 -17.39
N ALA A 484 -37.28 6.20 -17.19
CA ALA A 484 -38.35 7.17 -17.12
C ALA A 484 -39.09 7.29 -18.46
N SER A 485 -38.35 7.26 -19.58
CA SER A 485 -38.92 7.24 -20.93
C SER A 485 -39.81 6.00 -21.14
N GLN A 486 -39.32 4.81 -20.81
CA GLN A 486 -40.10 3.57 -20.88
C GLN A 486 -41.35 3.61 -19.98
N GLN A 487 -41.24 4.18 -18.78
CA GLN A 487 -42.38 4.36 -17.89
C GLN A 487 -43.43 5.32 -18.49
N ASN A 488 -42.98 6.39 -19.15
CA ASN A 488 -43.87 7.30 -19.86
C ASN A 488 -44.59 6.58 -21.01
N ASP A 489 -43.87 5.80 -21.81
CA ASP A 489 -44.46 5.00 -22.91
C ASP A 489 -45.53 4.03 -22.43
N VAL A 490 -45.25 3.27 -21.35
CA VAL A 490 -46.23 2.35 -20.75
C VAL A 490 -47.44 3.12 -20.21
N SER A 491 -47.22 4.28 -19.59
CA SER A 491 -48.30 5.13 -19.07
C SER A 491 -49.17 5.70 -20.20
N TYR A 492 -48.57 6.10 -21.33
CA TYR A 492 -49.30 6.55 -22.51
C TYR A 492 -50.19 5.45 -23.10
N ILE A 493 -49.68 4.21 -23.20
CA ILE A 493 -50.47 3.07 -23.68
C ILE A 493 -51.65 2.79 -22.74
N LEU A 494 -51.43 2.78 -21.42
CA LEU A 494 -52.51 2.57 -20.45
C LEU A 494 -53.56 3.68 -20.51
N ALA A 495 -53.14 4.94 -20.62
CA ALA A 495 -54.04 6.08 -20.75
C ALA A 495 -54.86 6.03 -22.05
N LEU A 496 -54.26 5.60 -23.17
CA LEU A 496 -54.96 5.41 -24.43
C LEU A 496 -56.05 4.33 -24.32
N ILE A 497 -55.72 3.18 -23.71
CA ILE A 497 -56.68 2.11 -23.45
C ILE A 497 -57.82 2.63 -22.57
N ALA A 498 -57.50 3.28 -21.45
CA ALA A 498 -58.50 3.84 -20.54
C ALA A 498 -59.41 4.89 -21.21
N ALA A 499 -58.85 5.76 -22.06
CA ALA A 499 -59.61 6.79 -22.77
C ALA A 499 -60.65 6.18 -23.75
N ILE A 500 -60.35 5.03 -24.35
CA ILE A 500 -61.28 4.31 -25.24
C ILE A 500 -62.35 3.57 -24.41
N PHE A 501 -61.97 2.89 -23.33
CA PHE A 501 -62.88 2.05 -22.56
C PHE A 501 -63.78 2.82 -21.59
N LEU A 502 -63.34 3.95 -21.02
CA LEU A 502 -64.12 4.67 -20.01
C LEU A 502 -65.46 5.20 -20.56
N PRO A 503 -65.52 5.86 -21.75
CA PRO A 503 -66.79 6.20 -22.37
C PRO A 503 -67.61 4.97 -22.76
N ALA A 504 -66.94 3.91 -23.27
CA ALA A 504 -67.61 2.66 -23.63
C ALA A 504 -68.33 2.04 -22.44
N GLN A 505 -67.63 1.94 -21.32
CA GLN A 505 -68.13 1.37 -20.08
C GLN A 505 -69.23 2.23 -19.46
N PHE A 506 -69.12 3.55 -19.56
CA PHE A 506 -70.19 4.45 -19.15
C PHE A 506 -71.46 4.24 -20.00
N LEU A 507 -71.33 4.19 -21.33
CA LEU A 507 -72.47 3.96 -22.23
C LEU A 507 -73.09 2.58 -22.00
N THR A 508 -72.31 1.50 -21.92
CA THR A 508 -72.84 0.17 -21.61
C THR A 508 -73.51 0.13 -20.24
N GLY A 509 -72.96 0.85 -19.26
CA GLY A 509 -73.57 1.02 -17.94
C GLY A 509 -74.95 1.66 -18.01
N VAL A 510 -75.10 2.78 -18.71
CA VAL A 510 -76.38 3.50 -18.89
C VAL A 510 -77.42 2.62 -19.59
N TYR A 511 -77.06 1.98 -20.70
CA TYR A 511 -77.97 1.08 -21.43
C TYR A 511 -78.21 -0.26 -20.72
N GLY A 512 -77.40 -0.60 -19.72
CA GLY A 512 -77.57 -1.77 -18.85
C GLY A 512 -78.48 -1.52 -17.64
N MET A 513 -79.01 -0.30 -17.46
CA MET A 513 -79.90 0.04 -16.36
C MET A 513 -81.33 -0.44 -16.63
N ASN A 514 -81.99 -1.00 -15.60
CA ASN A 514 -83.37 -1.49 -15.70
C ASN A 514 -84.40 -0.35 -15.56
N PHE A 515 -84.40 0.63 -16.46
CA PHE A 515 -85.42 1.68 -16.49
C PHE A 515 -86.61 1.31 -17.39
N PRO A 516 -87.87 1.64 -17.00
CA PRO A 516 -89.05 1.31 -17.81
C PRO A 516 -89.14 2.03 -19.16
N TYR A 517 -88.46 3.18 -19.31
CA TYR A 517 -88.49 3.97 -20.54
C TYR A 517 -87.08 4.45 -20.92
N ILE A 518 -86.45 3.72 -21.85
CA ILE A 518 -85.22 4.13 -22.56
C ILE A 518 -85.59 4.20 -24.05
N PRO A 519 -85.87 5.40 -24.60
CA PRO A 519 -86.50 5.55 -25.92
C PRO A 519 -85.69 4.93 -27.08
N GLU A 520 -84.38 4.80 -26.93
CA GLU A 520 -83.48 4.26 -27.94
C GLU A 520 -83.60 2.73 -28.09
N THR A 521 -84.07 2.00 -27.07
CA THR A 521 -84.15 0.52 -27.08
C THR A 521 -85.28 -0.02 -27.96
N THR A 522 -86.30 0.79 -28.25
CA THR A 522 -87.45 0.38 -29.07
C THR A 522 -87.19 0.44 -30.58
N TYR A 523 -86.07 1.00 -31.03
CA TYR A 523 -85.71 1.09 -32.45
C TYR A 523 -85.08 -0.21 -32.98
N TYR A 524 -85.57 -0.73 -34.11
CA TYR A 524 -85.09 -1.98 -34.71
C TYR A 524 -83.57 -2.01 -34.99
N ASN A 525 -82.99 -0.88 -35.40
CA ASN A 525 -81.56 -0.77 -35.72
C ASN A 525 -80.69 -0.21 -34.56
N ALA A 526 -81.24 -0.05 -33.36
CA ALA A 526 -80.56 0.60 -32.24
C ALA A 526 -79.21 -0.05 -31.89
N TYR A 527 -79.13 -1.38 -31.95
CA TYR A 527 -77.90 -2.12 -31.68
C TYR A 527 -76.76 -1.78 -32.66
N PHE A 528 -77.07 -1.67 -33.96
CA PHE A 528 -76.07 -1.31 -34.98
C PHE A 528 -75.66 0.16 -34.87
N VAL A 529 -76.61 1.05 -34.57
CA VAL A 529 -76.32 2.48 -34.33
C VAL A 529 -75.42 2.66 -33.11
N TRP A 530 -75.64 1.88 -32.05
CA TRP A 530 -74.80 1.91 -30.85
C TRP A 530 -73.34 1.53 -31.16
N TRP A 531 -73.11 0.42 -31.86
CA TRP A 531 -71.76 0.02 -32.28
C TRP A 531 -71.09 1.05 -33.20
N ALA A 532 -71.85 1.66 -34.12
CA ALA A 532 -71.34 2.72 -34.98
C ALA A 532 -70.86 3.93 -34.16
N VAL A 533 -71.65 4.39 -33.18
CA VAL A 533 -71.26 5.48 -32.27
C VAL A 533 -70.01 5.11 -31.47
N MET A 534 -69.94 3.89 -30.93
CA MET A 534 -68.79 3.42 -30.17
C MET A 534 -67.49 3.41 -30.99
N ILE A 535 -67.55 2.91 -32.23
CA ILE A 535 -66.40 2.88 -33.14
C ILE A 535 -66.00 4.31 -33.54
N ILE A 536 -66.96 5.20 -33.79
CA ILE A 536 -66.70 6.60 -34.12
C ILE A 536 -66.00 7.31 -32.96
N VAL A 537 -66.50 7.17 -31.73
CA VAL A 537 -65.90 7.78 -30.53
C VAL A 537 -64.48 7.26 -30.30
N ALA A 538 -64.28 5.94 -30.38
CA ALA A 538 -62.95 5.35 -30.28
C ALA A 538 -62.00 5.88 -31.38
N GLY A 539 -62.48 5.95 -32.63
CA GLY A 539 -61.71 6.48 -33.75
C GLY A 539 -61.34 7.95 -33.60
N LEU A 540 -62.26 8.79 -33.10
CA LEU A 540 -62.01 10.21 -32.82
C LEU A 540 -60.94 10.39 -31.73
N ILE A 541 -60.97 9.57 -30.68
CA ILE A 541 -59.97 9.60 -29.60
C ILE A 541 -58.58 9.22 -30.15
N VAL A 542 -58.48 8.13 -30.91
CA VAL A 542 -57.20 7.73 -31.52
C VAL A 542 -56.66 8.81 -32.46
N LEU A 543 -57.53 9.42 -33.28
CA LEU A 543 -57.14 10.49 -34.20
C LEU A 543 -56.66 11.74 -33.44
N PHE A 544 -57.32 12.09 -32.34
CA PHE A 544 -56.90 13.19 -31.47
C PHE A 544 -55.51 12.97 -30.87
N PHE A 545 -55.23 11.77 -30.35
CA PHE A 545 -53.91 11.41 -29.80
C PHE A 545 -52.82 11.43 -30.88
N LYS A 546 -53.12 10.95 -32.09
CA LYS A 546 -52.21 11.00 -33.24
C LYS A 546 -51.92 12.44 -33.69
N TYR A 547 -52.94 13.30 -33.72
CA TYR A 547 -52.76 14.71 -34.09
C TYR A 547 -51.84 15.46 -33.10
N LYS A 548 -51.92 15.15 -31.81
CA LYS A 548 -51.07 15.73 -30.78
C LYS A 548 -49.63 15.19 -30.76
N ARG A 549 -49.27 14.25 -31.64
CA ARG A 549 -47.98 13.54 -31.65
C ARG A 549 -47.68 12.82 -30.33
N TRP A 550 -48.72 12.35 -29.66
CA TRP A 550 -48.57 11.48 -28.50
C TRP A 550 -48.53 10.00 -28.90
N LEU A 551 -48.57 9.74 -30.22
CA LEU A 551 -48.66 8.44 -30.88
C LEU A 551 -47.83 8.47 -32.16
#